data_AF-A0A1F7S012-F1
#
_entry.id   AF-A0A1F7S012-F1
#
_cell.length_a   1.000
_cell.length_b   1.000
_cell.length_c   1.000
_cell.angle_alpha   90.00
_cell.angle_beta   90.00
_cell.angle_gamma   90.00
#
_symmetry.space_group_name_H-M   'P 1'
#
loop_
_entity.id
_entity.type
_entity.pdbx_description
1 polymer ?
#
loop_
_entity_poly.entity_id
_entity_poly.type
_entity_poly.pdbx_seq_one_letter_code
_entity_poly.pdbx_strand_id
1 'polypeptide(L)' 'MKGNWSVRQLDRQIQFMLYERTALSKRKQTVLSKALKKPFIVKSEDEIKDPYILEFLGLKDEYSESQLEEALIK' A
#
# COMPACT_ATOMS: atom_id res chain seq x y z
N MET A 1 -7.88 -24.13 8.75
CA MET A 1 -7.41 -22.74 8.51
C MET A 1 -6.87 -22.20 9.82
N LYS A 2 -5.58 -21.81 9.89
CA LYS A 2 -5.04 -21.15 11.09
C LYS A 2 -5.47 -19.68 11.05
N GLY A 3 -6.28 -19.24 12.00
CA GLY A 3 -6.96 -17.94 12.02
C GLY A 3 -6.09 -16.74 12.45
N ASN A 4 -4.84 -16.66 11.99
CA ASN A 4 -3.86 -15.67 12.47
C ASN A 4 -3.74 -14.44 11.53
N TRP A 5 -4.83 -13.98 10.94
CA TRP A 5 -4.82 -12.79 10.08
C TRP A 5 -5.33 -11.56 10.82
N SER A 6 -4.64 -10.43 10.64
CA SER A 6 -5.22 -9.14 10.99
C SER A 6 -6.41 -8.82 10.09
N VAL A 7 -7.29 -7.91 10.53
CA VAL A 7 -8.45 -7.47 9.73
C VAL A 7 -8.05 -7.02 8.33
N ARG A 8 -6.97 -6.23 8.21
CA ARG A 8 -6.45 -5.77 6.90
C ARG A 8 -5.93 -6.92 6.04
N GLN A 9 -5.30 -7.92 6.64
CA GLN A 9 -4.83 -9.10 5.92
C GLN A 9 -6.02 -9.92 5.41
N LEU A 10 -7.04 -10.13 6.25
CA LEU A 10 -8.25 -10.84 5.87
C LEU A 10 -8.96 -10.14 4.71
N ASP A 11 -9.20 -8.84 4.83
CA ASP A 11 -9.85 -8.03 3.78
C ASP A 11 -9.09 -8.12 2.44
N ARG A 12 -7.76 -7.96 2.48
CA ARG A 12 -6.92 -8.15 1.30
C ARG A 12 -7.10 -9.54 0.67
N GLN A 13 -7.11 -10.62 1.46
CA GLN A 13 -7.27 -11.97 0.92
C GLN A 13 -8.67 -12.21 0.32
N ILE A 14 -9.70 -11.54 0.86
CA ILE A 14 -11.05 -11.52 0.28
C ILE A 14 -11.02 -10.83 -1.09
N GLN A 15 -10.44 -9.62 -1.18
CA GLN A 15 -10.31 -8.88 -2.44
C GLN A 15 -9.55 -9.67 -3.52
N PHE A 16 -8.53 -10.44 -3.13
CA PHE A 16 -7.79 -11.31 -4.06
C PHE A 16 -8.48 -12.65 -4.35
N MET A 17 -9.72 -12.85 -3.89
CA MET A 17 -10.51 -14.07 -4.05
C MET A 17 -9.71 -15.33 -3.69
N LEU A 18 -8.97 -15.29 -2.59
CA LEU A 18 -8.06 -16.38 -2.22
C LEU A 18 -8.81 -17.71 -2.10
N TYR A 19 -9.99 -17.71 -1.50
CA TYR A 19 -10.82 -18.90 -1.34
C TYR A 19 -11.06 -19.59 -2.68
N GLU A 20 -11.59 -18.87 -3.67
CA GLU A 20 -11.89 -19.40 -4.99
C GLU A 20 -10.63 -19.90 -5.71
N ARG A 21 -9.55 -19.11 -5.66
CA ARG A 21 -8.27 -19.51 -6.28
C ARG A 21 -7.69 -20.76 -5.66
N THR A 22 -7.87 -20.97 -4.35
CA THR A 22 -7.43 -22.20 -3.67
C THR A 22 -8.33 -23.38 -3.99
N ALA A 23 -9.64 -23.16 -4.14
CA ALA A 23 -10.60 -24.20 -4.51
C ALA A 23 -10.33 -24.72 -5.93
N LEU A 24 -10.10 -23.82 -6.89
CA LEU A 24 -9.89 -24.12 -8.30
C LEU A 24 -8.46 -24.58 -8.65
N SER A 25 -7.48 -24.35 -7.77
CA SER A 25 -6.09 -24.67 -8.07
C SER A 25 -5.76 -26.14 -7.88
N LYS A 26 -5.06 -26.71 -8.88
CA LYS A 26 -4.39 -28.02 -8.78
C LYS A 26 -3.20 -28.01 -7.79
N ARG A 27 -2.69 -26.83 -7.43
CA ARG A 27 -1.51 -26.65 -6.55
C ARG A 27 -1.86 -25.85 -5.29
N LYS A 28 -2.86 -26.32 -4.53
CA LYS A 28 -3.40 -25.65 -3.33
C LYS A 28 -2.34 -25.20 -2.33
N GLN A 29 -1.36 -26.06 -2.04
CA GLN A 29 -0.29 -25.76 -1.08
C GLN A 29 0.55 -24.54 -1.49
N THR A 30 0.78 -24.37 -2.79
CA THR A 30 1.56 -23.24 -3.32
C THR A 30 0.78 -21.92 -3.31
N VAL A 31 -0.54 -21.98 -3.51
CA VAL A 31 -1.41 -20.81 -3.42
C VAL A 31 -1.50 -20.34 -1.97
N LEU A 32 -1.69 -21.28 -1.05
CA LEU A 32 -1.74 -21.01 0.38
C LEU A 32 -0.41 -20.50 0.91
N SER A 33 0.73 -21.07 0.49
CA SER A 33 2.04 -20.59 0.95
C SER A 33 2.33 -19.15 0.52
N LYS A 34 1.88 -18.73 -0.67
CA LYS A 34 1.97 -17.34 -1.13
C LYS A 34 1.08 -16.40 -0.32
N ALA A 35 -0.14 -16.81 0.01
CA ALA A 35 -1.07 -16.01 0.80
C ALA A 35 -0.64 -15.87 2.27
N LEU A 36 0.07 -16.88 2.80
CA LEU A 36 0.60 -16.92 4.16
C LEU A 36 1.96 -16.24 4.31
N LYS A 37 2.61 -15.82 3.21
CA LYS A 37 3.80 -14.97 3.32
C LYS A 37 3.39 -13.70 4.04
N LYS A 38 4.08 -13.40 5.15
CA LYS A 38 3.88 -12.14 5.88
C LYS A 38 3.99 -10.99 4.87
N PRO A 39 3.08 -10.00 4.91
CA PRO A 39 3.26 -8.80 4.10
C PRO A 39 4.63 -8.22 4.42
N PHE A 40 5.26 -7.62 3.41
CA PHE A 40 6.47 -6.83 3.59
C PHE A 40 6.29 -5.96 4.83
N ILE A 41 7.26 -6.01 5.74
CA ILE A 41 7.38 -5.02 6.81
C ILE A 41 7.63 -3.73 6.04
N VAL A 42 6.60 -2.90 5.92
CA VAL A 42 6.73 -1.56 5.34
C VAL A 42 7.71 -0.86 6.27
N LYS A 43 8.92 -0.62 5.79
CA LYS A 43 9.88 0.16 6.55
C LYS A 43 9.44 1.62 6.48
N SER A 44 9.80 2.43 7.47
CA SER A 44 9.56 3.88 7.42
C SER A 44 10.14 4.51 6.14
N GLU A 45 11.21 3.91 5.59
CA GLU A 45 11.81 4.26 4.31
C GLU A 45 10.86 4.07 3.10
N ASP A 46 9.90 3.13 3.18
CA ASP A 46 8.92 2.84 2.11
C ASP A 46 7.70 3.77 2.15
N GLU A 47 7.52 4.58 3.21
CA GLU A 47 6.43 5.57 3.31
C GLU A 47 6.70 6.82 2.48
N ILE A 48 7.97 7.12 2.18
CA ILE A 48 8.35 8.23 1.31
C ILE A 48 8.09 7.80 -0.14
N LYS A 49 6.86 8.01 -0.59
CA LYS A 49 6.54 7.99 -2.02
C LYS A 49 7.33 9.09 -2.72
N ASP A 50 7.72 8.83 -3.96
CA ASP A 50 8.55 9.67 -4.83
C ASP A 50 8.45 11.16 -4.51
N PRO A 51 9.58 11.88 -4.34
CA PRO A 51 9.56 13.29 -3.97
C PRO A 51 8.69 14.06 -4.96
N TYR A 52 7.55 14.57 -4.49
CA TYR A 52 6.65 15.38 -5.29
C TYR A 52 7.33 16.72 -5.56
N ILE A 53 7.71 16.95 -6.81
CA ILE A 53 8.21 18.26 -7.24
C ILE A 53 6.98 19.12 -7.55
N LEU A 54 6.73 20.13 -6.72
CA LEU A 54 5.54 20.99 -6.79
C LEU A 54 5.72 22.12 -7.83
N GLU A 55 6.23 21.79 -9.02
CA GLU A 55 6.51 22.78 -10.08
C GLU A 55 5.24 23.52 -10.54
N PHE A 56 4.07 22.89 -10.40
CA PHE A 56 2.78 23.49 -10.76
C PHE A 56 2.39 24.68 -9.86
N LEU A 57 2.98 24.81 -8.68
CA LEU A 57 2.69 25.94 -7.76
C LEU A 57 3.39 27.24 -8.20
N GLY A 58 4.35 27.17 -9.13
CA GLY A 58 5.06 28.36 -9.63
C GLY A 58 5.80 29.15 -8.54
N LEU A 59 6.13 28.50 -7.42
CA LEU A 59 6.87 29.12 -6.31
C LEU A 59 8.34 29.32 -6.73
N LYS A 60 8.93 30.45 -6.32
CA LYS A 60 10.37 30.69 -6.46
C LYS A 60 11.13 29.75 -5.52
N ASP A 61 12.44 29.56 -5.74
CA ASP A 61 13.26 28.65 -4.92
C ASP A 61 13.25 28.96 -3.41
N GLU A 62 12.91 30.19 -3.03
CA GLU A 62 12.67 30.60 -1.64
C GLU A 62 11.18 30.91 -1.45
N TYR A 63 10.49 30.09 -0.65
CA TYR A 63 9.11 30.31 -0.22
C TYR A 63 8.96 29.99 1.26
N SER A 64 8.08 30.71 1.94
CA SER A 64 7.69 30.39 3.33
C SER A 64 6.63 29.29 3.37
N GLU A 65 6.51 28.61 4.50
CA GLU A 65 5.47 27.58 4.72
C GLU A 65 4.06 28.14 4.47
N SER A 66 3.79 29.38 4.89
CA SER A 66 2.51 30.05 4.62
C SER A 66 2.22 30.25 3.13
N GLN A 67 3.25 30.54 2.33
CA GLN A 67 3.09 30.69 0.88
C GLN A 67 2.80 29.34 0.19
N LEU A 68 3.39 28.25 0.71
CA LEU A 68 3.11 26.91 0.24
C LEU A 68 1.66 26.50 0.51
N GLU A 69 1.18 26.73 1.74
CA GLU A 69 -0.19 26.43 2.13
C GLU A 69 -1.21 27.18 1.27
N GLU A 70 -0.98 28.49 1.05
CA GLU A 70 -1.87 29.32 0.23
C GLU A 70 -1.94 28.83 -1.23
N ALA A 71 -0.80 28.39 -1.78
CA ALA A 71 -0.74 27.88 -3.15
C ALA A 71 -1.42 26.50 -3.30
N LEU A 72 -1.51 25.69 -2.24
CA LEU A 72 -2.16 24.37 -2.26
C LEU A 72 -3.68 24.43 -2.07
N ILE A 73 -4.21 25.48 -1.44
CA ILE A 73 -5.64 25.61 -1.11
C ILE A 73 -6.46 26.18 -2.28
N LYS A 74 -5.82 26.85 -3.23
CA LYS A 74 -6.47 27.56 -4.34
C LYS A 74 -6.70 26.68 -5.56
#